data_AF-A0A419X8I8-F1
#
_entry.id   AF-A0A419X8I8-F1
#
_cell.length_a   1.000
_cell.length_b   1.000
_cell.length_c   1.000
_cell.angle_alpha   90.00
_cell.angle_beta   90.00
_cell.angle_gamma   90.00
#
_symmetry.space_group_name_H-M   'P 1'
#
loop_
_entity.id
_entity.type
_entity.pdbx_description
1 polymer ?
#
loop_
_entity_poly.entity_id
_entity_poly.type
_entity_poly.pdbx_seq_one_letter_code
_entity_poly.pdbx_strand_id
1 'polypeptide(L)'
;MSRSLENILRKNLVKGRVSKGNKKLDNIIVFLFILGIALLTCEIYIYRKTLIELKIPLMIWLTPGIVLTPIFYNKLNDIDGMKAHWSLHYILHSCMTGAFVLFSFMAVNYFFADNEVVSKEFKVQETGSLAGGKRSRNKRSPYVVINYEGMEKQLVFSNSQMDKVMNSKWAVLKVRKGRLGFDVLENYTVK
;
A
#
# COMPACT_ATOMS: atom_id res chain seq x y z
N MET A 1 -36.81 -7.60 -43.30
CA MET A 1 -36.53 -7.90 -41.88
C MET A 1 -37.76 -7.50 -41.07
N SER A 2 -38.41 -8.42 -40.36
CA SER A 2 -39.71 -8.13 -39.73
C SER A 2 -39.52 -7.23 -38.49
N ARG A 3 -40.43 -6.26 -38.29
CA ARG A 3 -40.45 -5.37 -37.11
C ARG A 3 -40.40 -6.14 -35.77
N SER A 4 -40.88 -7.38 -35.76
CA SER A 4 -40.81 -8.27 -34.60
C SER A 4 -39.37 -8.65 -34.26
N LEU A 5 -38.56 -9.00 -35.26
CA LEU A 5 -37.18 -9.42 -35.08
C LEU A 5 -36.27 -8.26 -34.64
N GLU A 6 -36.53 -7.07 -35.17
CA GLU A 6 -35.86 -5.83 -34.75
C GLU A 6 -36.21 -5.46 -33.31
N ASN A 7 -37.47 -5.59 -32.90
CA ASN A 7 -37.90 -5.36 -31.52
C ASN A 7 -37.32 -6.38 -30.54
N ILE A 8 -37.21 -7.66 -30.91
CA ILE A 8 -36.60 -8.71 -30.09
C ILE A 8 -35.09 -8.45 -29.93
N LEU A 9 -34.39 -8.09 -31.01
CA LEU A 9 -32.98 -7.71 -30.96
C LEU A 9 -32.77 -6.46 -30.12
N ARG A 10 -33.63 -5.43 -30.23
CA ARG A 10 -33.55 -4.22 -29.39
C ARG A 10 -33.77 -4.53 -27.92
N LYS A 11 -34.70 -5.44 -27.58
CA LYS A 11 -35.00 -5.85 -26.20
C LYS A 11 -33.88 -6.69 -25.57
N ASN A 12 -33.13 -7.45 -26.40
CA ASN A 12 -31.99 -8.25 -25.95
C ASN A 12 -30.67 -7.46 -25.90
N LEU A 13 -30.48 -6.49 -26.80
CA LEU A 13 -29.32 -5.58 -26.81
C LEU A 13 -29.43 -4.51 -25.72
N VAL A 14 -30.65 -4.05 -25.43
CA VAL A 14 -30.96 -3.28 -24.23
C VAL A 14 -31.33 -4.27 -23.13
N LYS A 15 -30.39 -5.14 -22.75
CA LYS A 15 -30.44 -5.83 -21.47
C LYS A 15 -30.50 -4.71 -20.42
N GLY A 16 -31.72 -4.46 -19.92
CA GLY A 16 -32.06 -3.23 -19.22
C GLY A 16 -31.04 -2.92 -18.14
N ARG A 17 -30.66 -1.63 -18.02
CA ARG A 17 -29.97 -1.13 -16.83
C ARG A 17 -30.76 -1.65 -15.63
N VAL A 18 -30.15 -2.57 -14.90
CA VAL A 18 -30.80 -3.25 -13.78
C VAL A 18 -30.89 -2.24 -12.66
N SER A 19 -32.12 -1.87 -12.33
CA SER A 19 -32.53 -1.13 -11.13
C SER A 19 -31.90 0.27 -10.93
N LYS A 20 -32.68 1.18 -10.35
CA LYS A 20 -32.11 2.39 -9.73
C LYS A 20 -31.29 1.92 -8.52
N GLY A 21 -30.01 1.65 -8.73
CA GLY A 21 -29.06 1.31 -7.67
C GLY A 21 -29.14 2.27 -6.48
N ASN A 22 -28.79 1.81 -5.29
CA ASN A 22 -28.89 2.62 -4.09
C ASN A 22 -27.79 3.69 -4.07
N LYS A 23 -28.11 4.87 -4.63
CA LYS A 23 -27.19 6.01 -4.76
C LYS A 23 -26.51 6.43 -3.45
N LYS A 24 -27.16 6.24 -2.29
CA LYS A 24 -26.52 6.56 -1.00
C LYS A 24 -25.39 5.58 -0.69
N LEU A 25 -25.62 4.28 -0.90
CA LEU A 25 -24.61 3.25 -0.68
C LEU A 25 -23.48 3.35 -1.71
N ASP A 26 -23.82 3.63 -2.97
CA ASP A 26 -22.85 3.88 -4.04
C ASP A 26 -21.89 5.04 -3.67
N ASN A 27 -22.44 6.18 -3.23
CA ASN A 27 -21.62 7.31 -2.77
C ASN A 27 -20.73 6.95 -1.57
N ILE A 28 -21.22 6.14 -0.63
CA ILE A 28 -20.42 5.67 0.52
C ILE A 28 -19.26 4.78 0.03
N ILE A 29 -19.51 3.86 -0.89
CA ILE A 29 -18.48 2.99 -1.48
C ILE A 29 -17.41 3.83 -2.17
N VAL A 30 -17.81 4.80 -3.00
CA VAL A 30 -16.87 5.71 -3.67
C VAL A 30 -16.03 6.50 -2.66
N PHE A 31 -16.67 7.04 -1.62
CA PHE A 31 -15.96 7.74 -0.55
C PHE A 31 -14.93 6.84 0.15
N LEU A 32 -15.34 5.63 0.55
CA LEU A 32 -14.46 4.68 1.24
C LEU A 32 -13.31 4.21 0.35
N PHE A 33 -13.53 4.08 -0.96
CA PHE A 33 -12.49 3.77 -1.93
C PHE A 33 -11.44 4.88 -2.03
N ILE A 34 -11.87 6.15 -2.16
CA ILE A 34 -10.97 7.31 -2.20
C ILE A 34 -10.19 7.43 -0.88
N LEU A 35 -10.88 7.26 0.26
CA LEU A 35 -10.26 7.28 1.57
C LEU A 35 -9.22 6.16 1.73
N GLY A 36 -9.52 4.95 1.24
CA GLY A 36 -8.59 3.84 1.23
C GLY A 36 -7.31 4.10 0.43
N ILE A 37 -7.40 4.73 -0.74
CA ILE A 37 -6.23 5.17 -1.51
C ILE A 37 -5.40 6.21 -0.74
N ALA A 38 -6.06 7.16 -0.05
CA ALA A 38 -5.37 8.12 0.79
C ALA A 38 -4.63 7.44 1.96
N LEU A 39 -5.25 6.42 2.57
CA LEU A 39 -4.63 5.62 3.63
C LEU A 39 -3.43 4.81 3.13
N LEU A 40 -3.49 4.21 1.94
CA LEU A 40 -2.33 3.54 1.32
C LEU A 40 -1.17 4.52 1.11
N THR A 41 -1.47 5.77 0.73
CA THR A 41 -0.44 6.81 0.59
C THR A 41 0.21 7.13 1.94
N CYS A 42 -0.59 7.26 3.00
CA CYS A 42 -0.08 7.49 4.36
C CYS A 42 0.72 6.30 4.89
N GLU A 43 0.27 5.08 4.58
CA GLU A 43 0.91 3.83 4.98
C GLU A 43 2.35 3.72 4.46
N ILE A 44 2.63 4.17 3.24
CA ILE A 44 4.00 4.16 2.68
C ILE A 44 4.99 4.89 3.58
N TYR A 45 4.57 5.98 4.25
CA TYR A 45 5.43 6.70 5.19
C TYR A 45 5.73 5.86 6.43
N ILE A 46 4.74 5.13 6.94
CA ILE A 46 4.89 4.23 8.10
C ILE A 46 5.74 3.01 7.73
N TYR A 47 5.53 2.43 6.55
CA TYR A 47 6.32 1.31 6.02
C TYR A 47 7.81 1.66 5.88
N ARG A 48 8.13 2.87 5.40
CA ARG A 48 9.52 3.34 5.34
C ARG A 48 10.18 3.42 6.72
N LYS A 49 9.38 3.62 7.77
CA LYS A 49 9.82 3.68 9.16
C LYS A 49 9.66 2.36 9.91
N THR A 50 9.19 1.30 9.28
CA THR A 50 9.01 -0.01 9.92
C THR A 50 9.90 -1.06 9.26
N LEU A 51 10.58 -1.88 10.06
CA LEU A 51 11.43 -2.97 9.61
C LEU A 51 10.58 -4.23 9.50
N ILE A 52 9.89 -4.32 8.36
CA ILE A 52 8.96 -5.42 8.01
C ILE A 52 9.17 -5.80 6.55
N GLU A 53 9.15 -7.11 6.27
CA GLU A 53 9.29 -7.62 4.90
C GLU A 53 8.10 -7.18 4.05
N LEU A 54 8.35 -6.73 2.82
CA LEU A 54 7.31 -6.27 1.90
C LEU A 54 6.19 -7.30 1.68
N LYS A 55 6.53 -8.60 1.77
CA LYS A 55 5.56 -9.69 1.65
C LYS A 55 4.44 -9.59 2.69
N ILE A 56 4.73 -9.17 3.92
CA ILE A 56 3.73 -9.15 5.01
C ILE A 56 2.67 -8.06 4.74
N PRO A 57 3.02 -6.78 4.52
CA PRO A 57 2.05 -5.75 4.11
C PRO A 57 1.25 -6.13 2.86
N LEU A 58 1.89 -6.72 1.85
CA LEU A 58 1.19 -7.16 0.63
C LEU A 58 0.15 -8.24 0.91
N MET A 59 0.46 -9.22 1.75
CA MET A 59 -0.52 -10.24 2.15
C MET A 59 -1.69 -9.62 2.91
N ILE A 60 -1.41 -8.72 3.86
CA ILE A 60 -2.46 -8.05 4.65
C ILE A 60 -3.37 -7.21 3.74
N TRP A 61 -2.80 -6.50 2.77
CA TRP A 61 -3.55 -5.64 1.85
C TRP A 61 -4.44 -6.43 0.88
N LEU A 62 -3.92 -7.50 0.27
CA LEU A 62 -4.61 -8.18 -0.83
C LEU A 62 -5.58 -9.27 -0.35
N THR A 63 -5.37 -9.83 0.85
CA THR A 63 -6.21 -10.92 1.37
C THR A 63 -7.70 -10.54 1.49
N PRO A 64 -8.08 -9.34 1.99
CA PRO A 64 -9.49 -8.93 2.03
C PRO A 64 -10.15 -8.91 0.65
N GLY A 65 -9.41 -8.55 -0.41
CA GLY A 65 -9.89 -8.63 -1.78
C GLY A 65 -10.28 -10.06 -2.18
N ILE A 66 -9.42 -11.03 -1.87
CA ILE A 66 -9.65 -12.46 -2.17
C ILE A 66 -10.88 -12.99 -1.42
N VAL A 67 -10.99 -12.66 -0.13
CA VAL A 67 -12.05 -13.18 0.74
C VAL A 67 -13.41 -12.53 0.48
N LEU A 68 -13.46 -11.21 0.36
CA LEU A 68 -14.73 -10.47 0.31
C LEU A 68 -15.38 -10.48 -1.07
N THR A 69 -14.59 -10.54 -2.15
CA THR A 69 -15.12 -10.55 -3.51
C THR A 69 -16.17 -11.63 -3.76
N PRO A 70 -15.92 -12.94 -3.49
CA PRO A 70 -16.94 -13.96 -3.72
C PRO A 70 -18.16 -13.81 -2.80
N ILE A 71 -17.97 -13.30 -1.57
CA ILE A 71 -19.04 -13.14 -0.57
C ILE A 71 -20.00 -12.01 -0.97
N PHE A 72 -19.47 -10.91 -1.51
CA PHE A 72 -20.24 -9.68 -1.77
C PHE A 72 -20.50 -9.42 -3.26
N TYR A 73 -20.07 -10.31 -4.17
CA TYR A 73 -20.20 -10.12 -5.62
C TYR A 73 -21.60 -9.72 -6.07
N ASN A 74 -22.62 -10.49 -5.66
CA ASN A 74 -24.01 -10.21 -6.04
C ASN A 74 -24.52 -8.91 -5.41
N LYS A 75 -24.22 -8.68 -4.13
CA LYS A 75 -24.67 -7.49 -3.38
C LYS A 75 -24.13 -6.20 -3.98
N LEU A 76 -22.88 -6.17 -4.44
CA LEU A 76 -22.30 -4.98 -5.05
C LEU A 76 -22.91 -4.69 -6.42
N ASN A 77 -23.11 -5.72 -7.26
CA ASN A 77 -23.77 -5.57 -8.56
C ASN A 77 -25.24 -5.06 -8.42
N ASP A 78 -25.90 -5.40 -7.31
CA ASP A 78 -27.25 -4.91 -7.01
C ASP A 78 -27.25 -3.44 -6.53
N ILE A 79 -26.15 -2.98 -5.92
CA ILE A 79 -26.00 -1.61 -5.41
C ILE A 79 -25.72 -0.63 -6.55
N ASP A 80 -24.81 -0.96 -7.46
CA ASP A 80 -24.40 -0.10 -8.58
C ASP A 80 -25.28 -0.28 -9.83
N GLY A 81 -26.09 -1.34 -9.87
CA GLY A 81 -26.94 -1.69 -11.02
C GLY A 81 -26.15 -2.16 -12.24
N MET A 82 -24.86 -2.45 -12.07
CA MET A 82 -23.91 -2.85 -13.09
C MET A 82 -23.33 -4.23 -12.75
N LYS A 83 -23.31 -5.13 -13.74
CA LYS A 83 -22.61 -6.41 -13.58
C LYS A 83 -21.12 -6.21 -13.85
N ALA A 84 -20.41 -5.68 -12.86
CA ALA A 84 -18.97 -5.48 -12.95
C ALA A 84 -18.25 -6.85 -12.95
N HIS A 85 -17.11 -6.90 -13.67
CA HIS A 85 -16.26 -8.08 -13.69
C HIS A 85 -15.68 -8.32 -12.29
N TRP A 86 -15.48 -9.58 -11.89
CA TRP A 86 -15.01 -9.96 -10.55
C TRP A 86 -13.68 -9.29 -10.15
N SER A 87 -12.81 -9.00 -11.12
CA SER A 87 -11.55 -8.29 -10.88
C SER A 87 -11.73 -6.85 -10.38
N LEU A 88 -12.82 -6.17 -10.78
CA LEU A 88 -13.12 -4.81 -10.29
C LEU A 88 -13.58 -4.85 -8.83
N HIS A 89 -14.39 -5.85 -8.46
CA HIS A 89 -14.78 -6.09 -7.07
C HIS A 89 -13.57 -6.42 -6.19
N TYR A 90 -12.64 -7.20 -6.72
CA TYR A 90 -11.36 -7.48 -6.05
C TYR A 90 -10.54 -6.22 -5.77
N ILE A 91 -10.36 -5.37 -6.79
CA ILE A 91 -9.64 -4.09 -6.64
C ILE A 91 -10.38 -3.21 -5.63
N LEU A 92 -11.70 -3.12 -5.71
CA LEU A 92 -12.52 -2.32 -4.80
C LEU A 92 -12.32 -2.75 -3.34
N HIS A 93 -12.45 -4.05 -3.03
CA HIS A 93 -12.25 -4.55 -1.67
C HIS A 93 -10.81 -4.43 -1.18
N SER A 94 -9.82 -4.57 -2.07
CA SER A 94 -8.41 -4.38 -1.72
C SER A 94 -8.11 -2.91 -1.38
N CYS A 95 -8.58 -1.98 -2.21
CA CYS A 95 -8.39 -0.55 -1.97
C CYS A 95 -9.23 -0.01 -0.83
N MET A 96 -10.39 -0.60 -0.54
CA MET A 96 -11.23 -0.21 0.58
C MET A 96 -10.79 -0.95 1.84
N THR A 97 -11.29 -2.18 2.05
CA THR A 97 -11.08 -2.94 3.28
C THR A 97 -9.61 -3.32 3.48
N GLY A 98 -8.92 -3.75 2.41
CA GLY A 98 -7.49 -4.07 2.46
C GLY A 98 -6.63 -2.91 2.95
N ALA A 99 -6.85 -1.71 2.39
CA ALA A 99 -6.15 -0.51 2.79
C ALA A 99 -6.39 -0.15 4.26
N PHE A 100 -7.65 -0.22 4.74
CA PHE A 100 -7.97 0.04 6.13
C PHE A 100 -7.29 -0.95 7.08
N VAL A 101 -7.33 -2.24 6.78
CA VAL A 101 -6.71 -3.28 7.61
C VAL A 101 -5.19 -3.10 7.64
N LEU A 102 -4.57 -2.89 6.47
CA LEU A 102 -3.13 -2.65 6.39
C LEU A 102 -2.73 -1.40 7.16
N PHE A 103 -3.38 -0.26 6.90
CA PHE A 103 -3.07 0.99 7.59
C PHE A 103 -3.22 0.84 9.10
N SER A 104 -4.30 0.20 9.56
CA SER A 104 -4.54 -0.03 11.00
C SER A 104 -3.44 -0.89 11.62
N PHE A 105 -3.05 -1.98 10.95
CA PHE A 105 -1.95 -2.84 11.39
C PHE A 105 -0.64 -2.07 11.52
N MET A 106 -0.28 -1.31 10.48
CA MET A 106 0.96 -0.53 10.45
C MET A 106 0.94 0.61 11.46
N ALA A 107 -0.19 1.32 11.59
CA ALA A 107 -0.39 2.40 12.55
C ALA A 107 -0.31 1.89 13.98
N VAL A 108 -0.94 0.75 14.29
CA VAL A 108 -0.86 0.14 15.62
C VAL A 108 0.58 -0.23 15.96
N ASN A 109 1.30 -0.87 15.03
CA ASN A 109 2.70 -1.21 15.27
C ASN A 109 3.56 0.05 15.49
N TYR A 110 3.34 1.11 14.71
CA TYR A 110 4.17 2.31 14.69
C TYR A 110 3.90 3.28 15.83
N PHE A 111 2.65 3.65 16.07
CA PHE A 111 2.29 4.69 17.04
C PHE A 111 2.29 4.20 18.49
N PHE A 112 2.09 2.90 18.70
CA PHE A 112 2.14 2.27 20.03
C PHE A 112 3.45 1.50 20.25
N ALA A 113 4.50 1.83 19.50
CA ALA A 113 5.84 1.32 19.77
C ALA A 113 6.31 1.74 21.17
N ASP A 114 7.20 0.94 21.75
CA ASP A 114 7.81 1.24 23.03
C ASP A 114 8.70 2.50 22.97
N ASN A 115 9.10 2.98 24.15
CA ASN A 115 9.98 4.15 24.29
C ASN A 115 11.46 3.74 24.35
N GLU A 116 11.76 2.44 24.37
CA GLU A 116 13.12 1.93 24.50
C GLU A 116 13.82 1.93 23.14
N VAL A 117 14.87 2.75 23.03
CA VAL A 117 15.65 2.89 21.80
C VAL A 117 16.92 2.06 21.89
N VAL A 118 17.04 1.07 21.01
CA VAL A 118 18.21 0.20 20.88
C VAL A 118 19.01 0.59 19.65
N SER A 119 20.34 0.68 19.81
CA SER A 119 21.26 0.91 18.70
C SER A 119 21.77 -0.43 18.16
N LYS A 120 21.55 -0.69 16.87
CA LYS A 120 22.03 -1.89 16.16
C LYS A 120 22.97 -1.46 15.03
N GLU A 121 24.09 -2.16 14.89
CA GLU A 121 25.06 -1.90 13.83
C GLU A 121 25.00 -2.99 12.75
N PHE A 122 25.00 -2.57 11.49
CA PHE A 122 24.91 -3.45 10.34
C PHE A 122 26.00 -3.14 9.34
N LYS A 123 26.59 -4.19 8.76
CA LYS A 123 27.52 -4.04 7.65
C LYS A 123 26.75 -3.60 6.40
N VAL A 124 27.26 -2.58 5.71
CA VAL A 124 26.71 -2.14 4.44
C VAL A 124 27.00 -3.20 3.38
N GLN A 125 25.96 -3.66 2.69
CA GLN A 125 26.08 -4.63 1.59
C GLN A 125 26.26 -3.93 0.25
N GLU A 126 25.49 -2.86 0.04
CA GLU A 126 25.50 -2.08 -1.18
C GLU A 126 25.32 -0.60 -0.85
N THR A 127 25.94 0.25 -1.66
CA THR A 127 25.72 1.70 -1.65
C THR A 127 25.28 2.14 -3.03
N GLY A 128 24.36 3.10 -3.11
CA GLY A 128 23.97 3.68 -4.39
C GLY A 128 23.39 5.07 -4.24
N SER A 129 22.80 5.58 -5.31
CA SER A 129 22.10 6.87 -5.26
C SER A 129 20.84 6.88 -6.11
N LEU A 130 19.76 7.42 -5.56
CA LEU A 130 18.48 7.61 -6.24
C LEU A 130 18.45 8.98 -6.91
N ALA A 131 18.00 9.05 -8.15
CA ALA A 131 17.79 10.33 -8.82
C ALA A 131 16.65 11.10 -8.14
N GLY A 132 16.79 12.43 -8.04
CA GLY A 132 15.70 13.29 -7.60
C GLY A 132 14.53 13.31 -8.59
N GLY A 133 13.44 13.98 -8.22
CA GLY A 133 12.26 14.11 -9.06
C GLY A 133 12.53 14.79 -10.41
N LYS A 134 11.51 14.83 -11.29
CA LYS A 134 11.63 15.28 -12.69
C LYS A 134 12.43 16.59 -12.88
N ARG A 135 12.28 17.56 -11.96
CA ARG A 135 12.94 18.88 -11.98
C ARG A 135 14.25 18.97 -11.18
N SER A 136 14.65 17.90 -10.50
CA SER A 136 15.82 17.88 -9.61
C SER A 136 16.63 16.59 -9.75
N ARG A 137 16.68 15.99 -10.95
CA ARG A 137 17.40 14.72 -11.19
C ARG A 137 18.87 14.76 -10.78
N ASN A 138 19.50 15.93 -10.87
CA ASN A 138 20.90 16.14 -10.46
C ASN A 138 21.08 16.08 -8.93
N LYS A 139 20.02 16.33 -8.14
CA LYS A 139 20.03 16.19 -6.69
C LYS A 139 19.75 14.73 -6.33
N ARG A 140 20.81 13.91 -6.32
CA ARG A 140 20.72 12.48 -6.05
C ARG A 140 20.75 12.20 -4.55
N SER A 141 19.87 11.34 -4.04
CA SER A 141 19.88 10.95 -2.63
C SER A 141 20.68 9.65 -2.47
N PRO A 142 21.80 9.65 -1.74
CA PRO A 142 22.56 8.43 -1.47
C PRO A 142 21.75 7.45 -0.63
N TYR A 143 22.00 6.16 -0.80
CA TYR A 143 21.41 5.12 0.03
C TYR A 143 22.41 4.02 0.34
N VAL A 144 22.15 3.29 1.43
CA VAL A 144 22.79 2.01 1.71
C VAL A 144 21.75 0.91 1.79
N VAL A 145 22.16 -0.31 1.45
CA VAL A 145 21.39 -1.53 1.69
C VAL A 145 22.06 -2.29 2.83
N ILE A 146 21.24 -2.68 3.80
CA ILE A 146 21.66 -3.54 4.91
C ILE A 146 20.81 -4.81 4.93
N ASN A 147 21.37 -5.86 5.51
CA ASN A 147 20.62 -7.06 5.87
C ASN A 147 20.14 -6.93 7.31
N TYR A 148 18.84 -6.77 7.50
CA TYR A 148 18.17 -6.74 8.79
C TYR A 148 17.45 -8.07 9.00
N GLU A 149 18.03 -8.96 9.81
CA GLU A 149 17.43 -10.25 10.18
C GLU A 149 17.02 -11.13 8.97
N GLY A 150 17.79 -11.08 7.88
CA GLY A 150 17.53 -11.83 6.64
C GLY A 150 16.83 -11.02 5.55
N MET A 151 16.40 -9.78 5.86
CA MET A 151 15.70 -8.89 4.94
C MET A 151 16.62 -7.77 4.44
N GLU A 152 16.63 -7.53 3.13
CA GLU A 152 17.27 -6.34 2.57
C GLU A 152 16.45 -5.08 2.86
N LYS A 153 17.07 -4.10 3.53
CA LYS A 153 16.47 -2.80 3.82
C LYS A 153 17.33 -1.69 3.22
N GLN A 154 16.69 -0.88 2.36
CA GLN A 154 17.28 0.34 1.82
C GLN A 154 17.06 1.53 2.76
N LEU A 155 18.14 2.22 3.12
CA LEU A 155 18.14 3.42 3.95
C LEU A 155 18.60 4.62 3.12
N VAL A 156 17.77 5.65 3.00
CA VAL A 156 17.98 6.78 2.07
C VAL A 156 18.37 8.05 2.82
N PHE A 157 19.55 8.57 2.54
CA PHE A 157 20.12 9.72 3.22
C PHE A 157 19.95 11.01 2.40
N SER A 158 20.20 12.14 3.07
CA SER A 158 20.24 13.44 2.41
C SER A 158 21.37 13.50 1.38
N ASN A 159 21.15 14.24 0.28
CA ASN A 159 22.17 14.50 -0.74
C ASN A 159 23.48 15.09 -0.14
N SER A 160 23.39 15.87 0.95
CA SER A 160 24.55 16.43 1.65
C SER A 160 25.48 15.38 2.27
N GLN A 161 25.04 14.13 2.41
CA GLN A 161 25.80 13.04 3.01
C GLN A 161 26.39 12.09 1.95
N MET A 162 26.41 12.47 0.67
CA MET A 162 26.85 11.63 -0.45
C MET A 162 28.20 10.95 -0.19
N ASP A 163 29.26 11.73 0.03
CA ASP A 163 30.61 11.19 0.19
C ASP A 163 30.72 10.31 1.44
N LYS A 164 30.03 10.68 2.53
CA LYS A 164 30.03 9.91 3.77
C LYS A 164 29.37 8.55 3.58
N VAL A 165 28.24 8.51 2.86
CA VAL A 165 27.46 7.29 2.65
C VAL A 165 28.16 6.34 1.68
N MET A 166 28.68 6.86 0.57
CA MET A 166 29.34 6.05 -0.45
C MET A 166 30.63 5.36 0.06
N ASN A 167 31.29 5.94 1.06
CA ASN A 167 32.51 5.38 1.66
C ASN A 167 32.26 4.63 2.98
N SER A 168 31.01 4.56 3.44
CA SER A 168 30.68 3.93 4.72
C SER A 168 30.73 2.40 4.65
N LYS A 169 31.22 1.78 5.73
CA LYS A 169 31.25 0.32 5.87
C LYS A 169 30.13 -0.18 6.78
N TRP A 170 29.63 0.69 7.64
CA TRP A 170 28.64 0.34 8.65
C TRP A 170 27.51 1.37 8.69
N ALA A 171 26.29 0.85 8.84
CA ALA A 171 25.11 1.63 9.18
C ALA A 171 24.74 1.36 10.65
N VAL A 172 24.44 2.42 11.38
CA VAL A 172 23.98 2.36 12.77
C VAL A 172 22.53 2.79 12.78
N LEU A 173 21.64 1.90 13.22
CA LEU A 173 20.21 2.10 13.28
C LEU A 173 19.79 2.24 14.73
N LYS A 174 19.03 3.29 15.02
CA LYS A 174 18.27 3.45 16.25
C LYS A 174 16.86 2.95 16.02
N VAL A 175 16.50 1.87 16.71
CA VAL A 175 15.22 1.18 16.56
C VAL A 175 14.51 1.09 17.90
N ARG A 176 13.19 1.08 17.85
CA ARG A 176 12.30 0.82 18.98
C ARG A 176 11.37 -0.34 18.63
N LYS A 177 10.93 -1.15 19.60
CA LYS A 177 10.04 -2.29 19.34
C LYS A 177 8.63 -1.79 19.04
N GLY A 178 8.11 -2.11 17.86
CA GLY A 178 6.71 -1.86 17.54
C GLY A 178 5.76 -2.77 18.32
N ARG A 179 4.51 -2.31 18.51
CA ARG A 179 3.50 -3.03 19.31
C ARG A 179 3.20 -4.44 18.82
N LEU A 180 3.32 -4.67 17.52
CA LEU A 180 3.04 -5.96 16.87
C LEU A 180 4.31 -6.78 16.62
N GLY A 181 5.43 -6.38 17.23
CA GLY A 181 6.69 -7.12 17.15
C GLY A 181 7.62 -6.69 16.01
N PHE A 182 7.22 -5.73 15.16
CA PHE A 182 8.07 -5.20 14.09
C PHE A 182 8.80 -3.95 14.56
N ASP A 183 10.12 -3.95 14.42
CA ASP A 183 10.96 -2.84 14.86
C ASP A 183 10.67 -1.57 14.04
N VAL A 184 10.62 -0.43 14.73
CA VAL A 184 10.37 0.89 14.15
C VAL A 184 11.68 1.65 14.12
N LEU A 185 12.02 2.16 12.94
CA LEU A 185 13.23 2.93 12.68
C LEU A 185 13.04 4.38 13.10
N GLU A 186 13.74 4.79 14.14
CA GLU A 186 13.69 6.16 14.65
C GLU A 186 14.69 7.04 13.91
N ASN A 187 15.95 6.63 13.90
CA ASN A 187 17.04 7.33 13.22
C ASN A 187 18.09 6.34 12.72
N TYR A 188 18.93 6.79 11.79
CA TYR A 188 20.06 6.01 11.31
C TYR A 188 21.19 6.90 10.80
N THR A 189 22.41 6.41 10.96
CA THR A 189 23.63 7.09 10.55
C THR A 189 24.60 6.09 9.93
N VAL A 190 25.60 6.59 9.23
CA VAL A 190 26.68 5.78 8.67
C VAL A 190 28.02 6.12 9.31
N LYS A 191 28.92 5.14 9.38
CA LYS A 191 30.31 5.28 9.80
C LYS A 191 31.28 4.50 8.89
#